data_AF-Q47774-F1
#
_entry.id   AF-Q47774-F1
#
_cell.length_a   1.000
_cell.length_b   1.000
_cell.length_c   1.000
_cell.angle_alpha   90.00
_cell.angle_beta   90.00
_cell.angle_gamma   90.00
#
_symmetry.space_group_name_H-M   'P 1'
#
loop_
_entity.id
_entity.type
_entity.pdbx_description
1 polymer ?
#
loop_
_entity_poly.entity_id
_entity_poly.type
_entity_poly.pdbx_seq_one_letter_code
_entity_poly.pdbx_strand_id
1 'polypeptide(L)'
;MQGHTTTANDSTLIKLFSGVSPVLVVLLLGIAAPIMEEIVFRGGIIGYLVENNALLAILISSFLFGIIHGPTNFISFGMYFFMGIILSVSYYKTKDLRVSISIHFLNNLFPAIAIAYGLI
;
A
#
# COMPACT_ATOMS: atom_id res chain seq x y z
N MET A 1 -17.17 -7.34 -20.35
CA MET A 1 -15.81 -7.88 -20.19
C MET A 1 -14.85 -6.71 -20.04
N GLN A 2 -14.46 -6.41 -18.80
CA GLN A 2 -13.20 -5.79 -18.36
C GLN A 2 -13.15 -6.10 -16.87
N GLY A 3 -12.42 -7.15 -16.50
CA GLY A 3 -12.35 -7.69 -15.14
C GLY A 3 -11.42 -6.90 -14.23
N HIS A 4 -11.49 -5.57 -14.27
CA HIS A 4 -10.77 -4.71 -13.34
C HIS A 4 -11.74 -4.36 -12.20
N THR A 5 -11.67 -5.10 -11.10
CA THR A 5 -12.40 -4.73 -9.88
C THR A 5 -11.67 -3.57 -9.21
N THR A 6 -11.98 -2.35 -9.63
CA THR A 6 -11.55 -1.12 -8.97
C THR A 6 -12.00 -1.16 -7.51
N THR A 7 -11.07 -1.01 -6.57
CA THR A 7 -11.41 -1.00 -5.14
C THR A 7 -12.08 0.32 -4.75
N ALA A 8 -12.66 0.37 -3.55
CA ALA A 8 -13.19 1.64 -3.01
C ALA A 8 -12.08 2.70 -2.82
N ASN A 9 -10.86 2.27 -2.50
CA ASN A 9 -9.67 3.12 -2.45
C ASN A 9 -9.39 3.73 -3.82
N ASP A 10 -9.26 2.89 -4.86
CA ASP A 10 -8.96 3.34 -6.23
C ASP A 10 -10.04 4.30 -6.74
N SER A 11 -11.31 3.98 -6.49
CA SER A 11 -12.45 4.84 -6.85
C SER A 11 -12.40 6.21 -6.17
N THR A 12 -11.88 6.26 -4.94
CA THR A 12 -11.70 7.51 -4.20
C THR A 12 -10.53 8.30 -4.75
N LEU A 13 -9.41 7.64 -5.06
CA LEU A 13 -8.24 8.27 -5.66
C LEU A 13 -8.56 8.87 -7.04
N ILE A 14 -9.30 8.15 -7.89
CA ILE A 14 -9.76 8.65 -9.21
C ILE A 14 -10.54 9.97 -9.05
N LYS A 15 -11.43 10.04 -8.05
CA LYS A 15 -12.22 11.25 -7.78
C LYS A 15 -11.36 12.39 -7.25
N LEU A 16 -10.47 12.11 -6.30
CA LEU A 16 -9.61 13.12 -5.66
C LEU A 16 -8.61 13.73 -6.63
N PHE A 17 -8.08 12.94 -7.56
CA PHE A 17 -7.06 13.36 -8.52
C PHE A 17 -7.62 13.68 -9.91
N SER A 18 -8.93 13.77 -10.06
CA SER A 18 -9.56 14.17 -11.31
C SER A 18 -9.11 15.59 -11.72
N GLY A 19 -8.58 15.72 -12.93
CA GLY A 19 -8.06 17.00 -13.45
C GLY A 19 -6.68 17.38 -12.93
N VAL A 20 -6.01 16.55 -12.12
CA VAL A 20 -4.61 16.74 -11.71
C VAL A 20 -3.67 16.24 -12.82
N SER A 21 -2.51 16.87 -12.96
CA SER A 21 -1.47 16.44 -13.92
C SER A 21 -1.13 14.95 -13.75
N PRO A 22 -1.17 14.13 -14.82
CA PRO A 22 -0.87 12.70 -14.75
C PRO A 22 0.49 12.40 -14.12
N VAL A 23 1.51 13.22 -14.42
CA VAL A 23 2.86 13.08 -13.85
C VAL A 23 2.82 13.28 -12.33
N LEU A 24 2.08 14.27 -11.86
CA LEU A 24 1.95 14.53 -10.42
C LEU A 24 1.20 13.39 -9.71
N VAL A 25 0.17 12.81 -10.34
CA VAL A 25 -0.54 11.63 -9.80
C VAL A 25 0.41 10.44 -9.65
N VAL A 26 1.23 10.14 -10.64
CA VAL A 26 2.23 9.06 -10.56
C VAL A 26 3.25 9.31 -9.46
N LEU A 27 3.74 10.54 -9.32
CA LEU A 27 4.69 10.89 -8.25
C LEU A 27 4.05 10.73 -6.86
N LEU A 28 2.80 11.14 -6.68
CA LEU A 28 2.12 11.06 -5.39
C LEU A 28 1.72 9.63 -5.03
N LEU A 29 1.01 8.93 -5.92
CA LEU A 29 0.46 7.60 -5.64
C LEU A 29 1.48 6.48 -5.85
N GLY A 30 2.36 6.61 -6.84
CA GLY A 30 3.36 5.61 -7.15
C GLY A 30 4.56 5.67 -6.21
N ILE A 31 4.96 6.87 -5.76
CA ILE A 31 6.22 7.08 -5.02
C ILE A 31 5.98 7.61 -3.61
N ALA A 32 5.40 8.80 -3.47
CA ALA A 32 5.34 9.49 -2.19
C ALA A 32 4.48 8.74 -1.15
N ALA A 33 3.31 8.25 -1.56
CA ALA A 33 2.42 7.48 -0.69
C ALA A 33 3.07 6.16 -0.22
N PRO A 34 3.60 5.28 -1.10
CA PRO A 34 4.32 4.09 -0.66
C PRO A 34 5.47 4.37 0.31
N ILE A 35 6.28 5.41 0.07
CA ILE A 35 7.36 5.78 1.00
C ILE A 35 6.81 6.14 2.38
N MET A 36 5.79 6.99 2.43
CA MET A 36 5.17 7.42 3.69
C MET A 36 4.57 6.23 4.44
N GLU A 37 3.85 5.36 3.74
CA GLU A 37 3.23 4.17 4.34
C GLU A 37 4.29 3.19 4.88
N GLU A 38 5.38 2.94 4.16
CA GLU A 38 6.46 2.10 4.68
C GLU A 38 7.12 2.69 5.93
N ILE A 39 7.33 4.01 5.98
CA ILE A 39 7.88 4.67 7.17
C ILE A 39 6.96 4.46 8.37
N VAL A 40 5.65 4.67 8.22
CA VAL A 40 4.67 4.55 9.31
C VAL A 40 4.52 3.10 9.77
N PHE A 41 4.20 2.19 8.85
CA PHE A 41 3.84 0.82 9.21
C PHE A 41 5.07 -0.04 9.53
N ARG A 42 6.17 0.11 8.79
CA ARG A 42 7.33 -0.79 8.92
C ARG A 42 8.37 -0.15 9.82
N GLY A 43 8.74 1.09 9.54
CA GLY A 43 9.67 1.85 10.38
C GLY A 43 9.10 2.11 11.77
N GLY A 44 7.86 2.58 11.85
CA GLY A 44 7.17 2.88 13.10
C GLY A 44 6.63 1.65 13.82
N ILE A 45 5.54 1.05 13.30
CA ILE A 45 4.80 0.00 14.04
C ILE A 45 5.66 -1.25 14.24
N ILE A 46 6.24 -1.82 13.17
CA ILE A 46 7.10 -3.00 13.32
C ILE A 46 8.36 -2.65 14.09
N GLY A 47 9.00 -1.50 13.80
CA GLY A 47 10.18 -1.05 14.53
C GLY A 47 9.98 -0.98 16.04
N TYR A 48 8.79 -0.56 16.50
CA TYR A 48 8.45 -0.47 17.91
C TYR A 48 8.01 -1.81 18.54
N LEU A 49 7.21 -2.62 17.84
CA LEU A 49 6.60 -3.83 18.42
C LEU A 49 7.47 -5.08 18.33
N VAL A 50 8.46 -5.10 17.42
CA VAL A 50 9.23 -6.31 17.10
C VAL A 50 10.04 -6.85 18.29
N GLU A 51 10.44 -6.00 19.23
CA GLU A 51 11.23 -6.40 20.41
C GLU A 51 10.48 -7.41 21.30
N ASN A 52 9.15 -7.34 21.33
CA ASN A 52 8.33 -8.22 22.17
C ASN A 52 7.90 -9.48 21.43
N ASN A 53 7.43 -9.33 20.19
CA ASN A 53 6.94 -10.45 19.38
C ASN A 53 6.87 -10.09 17.89
N ALA A 54 7.80 -10.65 17.11
CA ALA A 54 7.89 -10.41 15.67
C ALA A 54 6.62 -10.79 14.90
N LEU A 55 6.00 -11.93 15.23
CA LEU A 55 4.78 -12.37 14.55
C LEU A 55 3.63 -11.42 14.83
N LEU A 56 3.48 -11.00 16.09
CA LEU A 56 2.44 -10.04 16.47
C LEU A 56 2.65 -8.68 15.79
N ALA A 57 3.89 -8.20 15.72
CA ALA A 57 4.23 -6.95 15.03
C ALA A 57 3.86 -7.01 13.53
N ILE A 58 4.19 -8.11 12.85
CA ILE A 58 3.84 -8.33 11.44
C ILE A 58 2.31 -8.35 11.26
N LEU A 59 1.60 -9.10 12.10
CA LEU A 59 0.13 -9.23 12.00
C LEU A 59 -0.57 -7.89 12.28
N ILE A 60 -0.18 -7.17 13.33
CA ILE A 60 -0.76 -5.86 13.68
C ILE A 60 -0.51 -4.85 12.56
N SER A 61 0.75 -4.72 12.10
CA SER A 61 1.10 -3.80 11.02
C SER A 61 0.29 -4.10 9.75
N SER A 62 0.20 -5.37 9.35
CA SER A 62 -0.52 -5.79 8.14
C SER A 62 -2.03 -5.62 8.26
N PHE A 63 -2.59 -5.91 9.44
CA PHE A 63 -4.01 -5.76 9.73
C PHE A 63 -4.43 -4.29 9.68
N LEU A 64 -3.66 -3.42 10.34
CA LEU A 64 -3.90 -1.98 10.30
C LEU A 64 -3.78 -1.46 8.87
N PHE A 65 -2.72 -1.82 8.14
CA PHE A 65 -2.56 -1.49 6.73
C PHE A 65 -3.81 -1.87 5.93
N GLY A 66 -4.33 -3.08 6.12
CA GLY A 66 -5.56 -3.55 5.49
C GLY A 66 -6.80 -2.71 5.80
N ILE A 67 -6.97 -2.26 7.03
CA ILE A 67 -8.13 -1.45 7.45
C ILE A 67 -8.07 -0.03 6.91
N ILE A 68 -6.91 0.64 6.96
CA ILE A 68 -6.84 2.07 6.55
C ILE A 68 -7.18 2.26 5.08
N HIS A 69 -6.93 1.24 4.26
CA HIS A 69 -7.27 1.24 2.83
C HIS A 69 -8.80 1.19 2.55
N GLY A 70 -9.64 1.24 3.59
CA GLY A 70 -11.09 1.35 3.46
C GLY A 70 -11.74 0.20 2.68
N PRO A 71 -11.45 -1.07 2.97
CA PRO A 71 -12.03 -2.20 2.25
C PRO A 71 -13.55 -2.26 2.49
N THR A 72 -14.31 -2.56 1.44
CA THR A 72 -15.78 -2.66 1.50
C THR A 72 -16.28 -4.10 1.61
N ASN A 73 -15.39 -5.07 1.47
CA ASN A 73 -15.68 -6.49 1.56
C ASN A 73 -14.43 -7.30 1.95
N PHE A 74 -14.62 -8.56 2.35
CA PHE A 74 -13.53 -9.44 2.78
C PHE A 74 -12.45 -9.68 1.71
N ILE A 75 -12.81 -9.63 0.42
CA ILE A 75 -11.83 -9.82 -0.67
C ILE A 75 -10.89 -8.61 -0.72
N SER A 76 -11.43 -7.39 -0.74
CA SER A 76 -10.63 -6.16 -0.72
C SER A 76 -9.78 -6.03 0.54
N PHE A 77 -10.32 -6.39 1.71
CA PHE A 77 -9.54 -6.44 2.95
C PHE A 77 -8.39 -7.45 2.83
N GLY A 78 -8.69 -8.65 2.34
CA GLY A 78 -7.69 -9.71 2.11
C GLY A 78 -6.56 -9.24 1.19
N MET A 79 -6.86 -8.57 0.08
CA MET A 79 -5.86 -8.03 -0.84
C MET A 79 -4.88 -7.09 -0.13
N TYR A 80 -5.37 -6.11 0.63
CA TYR A 80 -4.52 -5.18 1.36
C TYR A 80 -3.79 -5.85 2.52
N PHE A 81 -4.45 -6.73 3.26
CA PHE A 81 -3.86 -7.45 4.39
C PHE A 81 -2.69 -8.33 3.96
N PHE A 82 -2.87 -9.14 2.90
CA PHE A 82 -1.80 -10.01 2.41
C PHE A 82 -0.65 -9.22 1.77
N MET A 83 -0.94 -8.12 1.07
CA MET A 83 0.12 -7.20 0.63
C MET A 83 0.86 -6.59 1.83
N GLY A 84 0.13 -6.20 2.87
CA GLY A 84 0.67 -5.78 4.16
C GLY A 84 1.62 -6.82 4.76
N ILE A 85 1.27 -8.11 4.72
CA ILE A 85 2.12 -9.21 5.19
C ILE A 85 3.41 -9.30 4.36
N ILE A 86 3.31 -9.29 3.03
CA ILE A 86 4.49 -9.38 2.14
C ILE A 86 5.47 -8.25 2.48
N LEU A 87 4.98 -7.02 2.56
CA LEU A 87 5.78 -5.84 2.88
C LEU A 87 6.37 -5.94 4.30
N SER A 88 5.56 -6.31 5.29
CA SER A 88 5.99 -6.49 6.68
C SER A 88 7.08 -7.55 6.83
N VAL A 89 6.94 -8.70 6.16
CA VAL A 89 7.94 -9.78 6.17
C VAL A 89 9.22 -9.36 5.44
N SER A 90 9.11 -8.64 4.32
CA SER A 90 10.27 -8.17 3.57
C SER A 90 11.14 -7.23 4.43
N TYR A 91 10.52 -6.26 5.10
CA TYR A 91 11.21 -5.38 6.05
C TYR A 91 11.72 -6.15 7.26
N TYR A 92 10.90 -7.03 7.86
CA TYR A 92 11.31 -7.76 9.06
C TYR A 92 12.57 -8.62 8.83
N LYS A 93 12.67 -9.27 7.66
CA LYS A 93 13.81 -10.12 7.30
C LYS A 93 15.06 -9.33 6.93
N THR A 94 14.90 -8.20 6.25
CA THR A 94 16.04 -7.41 5.71
C THR A 94 16.50 -6.31 6.65
N LYS A 95 15.62 -5.85 7.55
CA LYS A 95 15.79 -4.65 8.38
C LYS A 95 16.09 -3.39 7.56
N ASP A 96 15.65 -3.37 6.31
CA ASP A 96 15.90 -2.27 5.37
C ASP A 96 14.58 -1.81 4.75
N LEU A 97 14.18 -0.57 5.07
CA LEU A 97 12.96 0.04 4.51
C LEU A 97 13.02 0.16 3.00
N ARG A 98 14.21 0.28 2.40
CA ARG A 98 14.33 0.41 0.94
C ARG A 98 13.81 -0.82 0.22
N VAL A 99 13.90 -2.00 0.84
CA VAL A 99 13.40 -3.25 0.27
C VAL A 99 11.87 -3.23 0.22
N SER A 100 11.20 -2.91 1.32
CA SER A 100 9.73 -2.86 1.35
C SER A 100 9.19 -1.71 0.51
N ILE A 101 9.86 -0.54 0.52
CA ILE A 101 9.53 0.61 -0.34
C ILE A 101 9.61 0.21 -1.81
N SER A 102 10.65 -0.52 -2.23
CA SER A 102 10.81 -0.93 -3.63
C SER A 102 9.69 -1.88 -4.07
N ILE A 103 9.34 -2.85 -3.24
CA ILE A 103 8.23 -3.78 -3.52
C ILE A 103 6.91 -3.00 -3.59
N HIS A 104 6.69 -2.08 -2.66
CA HIS A 104 5.45 -1.34 -2.57
C HIS A 104 5.27 -0.34 -3.72
N PHE A 105 6.35 0.36 -4.08
CA PHE A 105 6.44 1.22 -5.27
C PHE A 105 6.10 0.43 -6.54
N LEU A 106 6.76 -0.73 -6.77
CA LEU A 106 6.52 -1.54 -7.97
C LEU A 106 5.07 -2.01 -8.06
N ASN A 107 4.46 -2.37 -6.93
CA ASN A 107 3.06 -2.77 -6.88
C ASN A 107 2.10 -1.60 -7.18
N ASN A 108 2.41 -0.38 -6.72
CA ASN A 108 1.56 0.79 -6.94
C ASN A 108 1.81 1.51 -8.26
N LEU A 109 2.94 1.26 -8.93
CA LEU A 109 3.28 1.97 -10.16
C LEU A 109 2.23 1.76 -11.26
N PHE A 110 1.77 0.51 -11.44
CA PHE A 110 0.76 0.22 -12.46
C PHE A 110 -0.60 0.87 -12.15
N PRO A 111 -1.20 0.70 -10.95
CA PRO A 111 -2.41 1.44 -10.57
C PRO A 111 -2.26 2.96 -10.68
N ALA A 112 -1.13 3.52 -10.25
CA ALA A 112 -0.89 4.96 -10.31
C ALA A 112 -0.88 5.48 -11.76
N ILE A 113 -0.24 4.76 -12.69
CA ILE A 113 -0.27 5.07 -14.13
C ILE A 113 -1.69 4.91 -14.66
N ALA A 114 -2.38 3.82 -14.31
CA ALA A 114 -3.73 3.56 -14.77
C ALA A 114 -4.70 4.70 -14.37
N ILE A 115 -4.65 5.14 -13.11
CA ILE A 115 -5.44 6.28 -12.62
C ILE A 115 -5.02 7.58 -13.31
N ALA A 116 -3.71 7.84 -13.43
CA ALA A 116 -3.18 9.09 -13.99
C ALA A 116 -3.61 9.33 -15.45
N TYR A 117 -3.77 8.25 -16.24
CA TYR A 117 -4.15 8.32 -17.65
C TYR A 117 -5.60 7.89 -17.91
N GLY A 118 -6.40 7.66 -16.86
CA GLY A 118 -7.82 7.28 -16.98
C GLY A 118 -8.03 5.92 -17.65
N LEU A 119 -7.14 4.96 -17.42
CA LEU A 119 -7.23 3.60 -17.94
C LEU A 119 -8.15 2.69 -17.10
N ILE A 120 -8.53 3.14 -15.89
CA ILE A 120 -9.46 2.48 -14.95
C ILE A 120 -10.36 3.48 -14.24
#